data_AF-A0A379E6Y6-F1
#
_entry.id   AF-A0A379E6Y6-F1
#
_cell.length_a   1.000
_cell.length_b   1.000
_cell.length_c   1.000
_cell.angle_alpha   90.00
_cell.angle_beta   90.00
_cell.angle_gamma   90.00
#
_symmetry.space_group_name_H-M   'P 1'
#
loop_
_entity.id
_entity.type
_entity.pdbx_description
1 polymer ?
#
loop_
_entity_poly.entity_id
_entity_poly.type
_entity_poly.pdbx_seq_one_letter_code
_entity_poly.pdbx_strand_id
1 'polypeptide(L)' 'MKYCLRCGMPLDMPALYGTDAEGKGVSEYCCYCLEKGCWLPRKSQPEEKQNEKNN' A
#
# COMPACT_ATOMS: atom_id res chain seq x y z
N MET A 1 -14.63 0.59 1.76
CA MET A 1 -13.27 0.13 2.13
C MET A 1 -12.27 0.97 1.37
N LYS A 2 -11.17 1.38 2.00
CA LYS A 2 -10.07 2.11 1.34
C LYS A 2 -8.97 1.12 1.01
N TYR A 3 -8.34 1.30 -0.15
CA TYR A 3 -7.23 0.47 -0.61
C TYR A 3 -6.08 1.37 -1.03
N CYS A 4 -4.86 0.93 -0.79
CA CYS A 4 -3.66 1.62 -1.25
C CYS A 4 -3.64 1.65 -2.79
N LEU A 5 -3.64 2.85 -3.38
CA LEU A 5 -3.67 3.02 -4.84
C LEU A 5 -2.40 2.48 -5.55
N ARG A 6 -1.33 2.21 -4.80
CA ARG A 6 -0.04 1.70 -5.32
C ARG A 6 0.09 0.17 -5.31
N CYS A 7 -0.48 -0.50 -4.30
CA CYS A 7 -0.30 -1.93 -4.08
C CYS A 7 -1.61 -2.71 -3.84
N GLY A 8 -2.76 -2.04 -3.80
CA GLY A 8 -4.05 -2.67 -3.53
C GLY A 8 -4.25 -3.13 -2.09
N MET A 9 -3.30 -2.88 -1.17
CA MET A 9 -3.42 -3.28 0.23
C MET A 9 -4.63 -2.62 0.89
N PRO A 10 -5.49 -3.36 1.61
CA PRO A 10 -6.61 -2.77 2.33
C PRO A 10 -6.11 -1.88 3.48
N LEU A 11 -6.72 -0.70 3.57
CA LEU A 11 -6.39 0.35 4.53
C LEU A 11 -7.49 0.42 5.61
N ASP A 12 -7.67 -0.66 6.36
CA ASP A 12 -8.71 -0.78 7.38
C ASP A 12 -8.42 0.01 8.65
N MET A 13 -7.15 0.32 8.91
CA MET A 13 -6.71 1.00 10.13
C MET A 13 -5.82 2.20 9.79
N PRO A 14 -5.91 3.30 10.57
CA PRO A 14 -5.08 4.49 10.35
C PRO A 14 -3.59 4.23 10.54
N ALA A 15 -3.21 3.20 11.31
CA ALA A 15 -1.82 2.77 11.46
C ALA A 15 -1.21 2.24 10.14
N LEU A 16 -2.05 1.84 9.18
CA LEU A 16 -1.60 1.40 7.85
C LEU A 16 -1.43 2.58 6.89
N TYR A 17 -1.90 3.79 7.25
CA TYR A 17 -1.85 4.94 6.34
C TYR A 17 -0.40 5.41 6.18
N GLY A 18 -0.08 5.78 4.95
CA GLY A 18 1.20 6.37 4.60
C GLY A 18 1.37 7.74 5.26
N THR A 19 2.54 8.32 5.14
CA THR A 19 2.82 9.67 5.64
C THR A 19 3.34 10.54 4.51
N ASP A 20 2.84 11.77 4.44
CA ASP A 20 3.38 12.79 3.51
C ASP A 20 4.69 13.38 4.05
N ALA A 21 5.28 14.34 3.34
CA ALA A 21 6.55 14.97 3.73
C ALA A 21 6.51 15.63 5.12
N GLU A 22 5.33 16.09 5.55
CA GLU A 22 5.12 16.68 6.88
C GLU A 22 4.85 15.62 7.97
N GLY A 23 4.76 14.34 7.61
CA GLY A 23 4.47 13.25 8.54
C GLY A 23 2.98 13.08 8.85
N LYS A 24 2.09 13.73 8.10
CA LYS A 24 0.64 13.61 8.22
C LYS A 24 0.15 12.33 7.55
N GLY A 25 -0.80 11.65 8.19
CA GLY A 25 -1.37 10.41 7.67
C GLY A 25 -2.13 10.61 6.36
N VAL A 26 -1.79 9.82 5.34
CA VAL A 26 -2.39 9.81 4.01
C VAL A 26 -3.17 8.51 3.80
N SER A 27 -4.48 8.61 3.68
CA SER A 27 -5.37 7.44 3.54
C SER A 27 -5.46 6.85 2.12
N GLU A 28 -4.69 7.39 1.17
CA GLU A 28 -4.60 6.92 -0.23
C GLU A 28 -3.50 5.87 -0.44
N TYR A 29 -2.48 5.89 0.43
CA TYR A 29 -1.31 5.02 0.33
C TYR A 29 -1.06 4.34 1.67
N CYS A 30 -0.44 3.16 1.66
CA CYS A 30 -0.01 2.52 2.90
C CYS A 30 1.38 3.03 3.34
N CYS A 31 1.69 2.90 4.62
CA CYS A 31 3.02 3.18 5.19
C CYS A 31 4.15 2.39 4.53
N TYR A 32 3.83 1.24 3.91
CA TYR A 32 4.80 0.44 3.15
C TYR A 32 5.08 0.95 1.73
N CYS A 33 4.24 1.85 1.20
CA CYS A 33 4.40 2.44 -0.13
C CYS A 33 4.85 3.89 -0.05
N LEU A 34 4.38 4.63 0.94
CA LEU A 34 4.67 6.05 1.12
C LEU A 34 4.98 6.34 2.59
N GLU A 35 6.21 6.74 2.87
CA GLU A 35 6.66 7.14 4.20
C GLU A 35 7.39 8.47 4.13
N LYS A 36 6.96 9.44 4.93
CA LYS A 36 7.53 10.81 4.98
C LYS A 36 7.62 11.47 3.60
N GLY A 37 6.64 11.25 2.73
CA GLY A 37 6.63 11.75 1.35
C GLY A 37 7.63 11.04 0.41
N CYS A 38 8.33 10.01 0.88
CA CYS A 38 9.22 9.19 0.07
C CYS A 38 8.55 7.88 -0.34
N TRP A 39 8.68 7.54 -1.62
CA TRP A 39 8.20 6.26 -2.15
C TRP A 39 9.14 5.14 -1.75
N LEU A 40 8.63 4.20 -0.96
CA LEU A 40 9.39 3.00 -0.61
C LEU A 40 9.40 2.03 -1.80
N PRO A 41 10.50 1.28 -2.00
CA PRO A 41 10.55 0.26 -3.03
C PRO A 41 9.44 -0.76 -2.78
N ARG A 42 8.67 -1.09 -3.84
CA ARG A 42 7.63 -2.11 -3.72
C ARG A 42 8.29 -3.39 -3.24
N LYS A 43 7.96 -3.79 -2.01
CA LYS A 43 8.00 -5.19 -1.66
C LYS A 43 6.91 -5.81 -2.51
N SER A 44 7.30 -6.38 -3.65
CA SER A 44 6.45 -7.27 -4.41
C SER A 44 5.75 -8.15 -3.40
N GLN A 45 4.42 -8.19 -3.46
CA GLN A 45 3.63 -9.04 -2.56
C GLN A 45 4.31 -10.42 -2.48
N PRO A 46 4.27 -11.12 -1.32
CA PRO A 46 4.48 -12.55 -1.37
C PRO A 46 3.50 -13.08 -2.41
N GLU A 47 4.06 -13.64 -3.47
CA GLU A 47 3.40 -14.01 -4.71
C GLU A 47 2.26 -14.98 -4.40
N GLU A 48 1.04 -14.46 -4.19
CA GLU A 48 -0.16 -15.27 -4.29
C GLU A 48 -0.29 -15.60 -5.77
N LYS A 49 0.25 -16.78 -6.07
CA LYS A 49 0.27 -17.48 -7.34
C LYS A 49 -0.94 -17.07 -8.19
N GLN A 50 -0.68 -16.46 -9.34
CA GLN A 50 -1.61 -16.43 -10.45
C GLN A 50 -1.78 -17.85 -11.01
N ASN A 51 -2.29 -18.77 -10.18
CA ASN A 51 -2.76 -20.07 -10.62
C ASN A 51 -4.27 -19.99 -10.66
N GLU A 52 -4.81 -19.58 -11.81
CA GLU A 52 -6.05 -20.08 -12.42
C GLU A 52 -6.58 -19.05 -13.44
N LYS A 53 -6.06 -19.13 -14.67
CA LYS A 53 -6.86 -18.89 -15.89
C LYS A 53 -6.41 -19.91 -16.95
N ASN A 54 -6.75 -21.17 -16.69
CA ASN A 54 -6.91 -22.18 -17.74
C ASN A 54 -8.26 -21.91 -18.42
N ASN A 55 -8.25 -21.51 -19.70
CA ASN A 55 -9.21 -21.95 -20.74
C ASN A 55 -8.74 -21.43 -22.10
#